data_AF-A0A955J0D0-F1
#
_entry.id   AF-A0A955J0D0-F1
#
_cell.length_a   1.000
_cell.length_b   1.000
_cell.length_c   1.000
_cell.angle_alpha   90.00
_cell.angle_beta   90.00
_cell.angle_gamma   90.00
#
_symmetry.space_group_name_H-M   'P 1'
#
loop_
_entity.id
_entity.type
_entity.pdbx_description
1 polymer ?
#
loop_
_entity_poly.entity_id
_entity_poly.type
_entity_poly.pdbx_seq_one_letter_code
_entity_poly.pdbx_strand_id
1 'polypeptide(L)'
;MTTASPPVATGARRAPARWTTPIGAALSAYLARRARFLSATSSRAHDARATQLHQLRALMRLAANTEVGRAANFTRALNRSDADLVRAYRDAIQPGDYEVWRARYRRMRELAQPDVTWPGVVTDWAQTSGTTGGEKYIPVSRHMMRSNYRAALDIFAHAKRFGVSLPQMFGGRLLFLGGSTDVSINDRGIRTGDLSGLVTGLIKWPLSQVYTPGPEVALLSHWPTKIEAMAKVTLPQDIRFISGMASWSLVLFQRVLELARQRDPSITCLRDVWPHLNLFVHGGVRYQPFDARVREAWSGTTHTDIPHRLEVYPASEGFIAVQDTPNDPGLRLHTDHQIFFEFIPVEEINAPSPRAFMCDEVEKGQRYVVVMTTCAGMWRYIIGDVVEFDTVPPEGPPRLRIVGRHKHFINAFGENLIVEEIERAVVATQQSLNIRTGEFTAAPVYPAPGRAAGLELVVEWKPNAPDQLAHFARTFDTALRSINVDYNTKRTGDLGMGAPTITPVPMGAFHKWMEHTGKLGGQHKCPRCANTRDFVEGVIAANSE
;
A
#
# COMPACT_ATOMS: atom_id res chain seq x y z
N MET A 1 -8.08 -65.66 -7.15
CA MET A 1 -7.16 -64.77 -7.89
C MET A 1 -7.49 -63.35 -7.49
N THR A 2 -6.73 -62.84 -6.52
CA THR A 2 -6.87 -61.51 -5.90
C THR A 2 -5.99 -60.53 -6.66
N THR A 3 -6.59 -59.52 -7.29
CA THR A 3 -5.88 -58.45 -7.99
C THR A 3 -5.52 -57.34 -7.01
N ALA A 4 -4.22 -57.16 -6.76
CA ALA A 4 -3.66 -56.13 -5.91
C ALA A 4 -3.68 -54.75 -6.58
N SER A 5 -4.12 -53.74 -5.84
CA SER A 5 -4.05 -52.32 -6.21
C SER A 5 -2.59 -51.80 -6.16
N PRO A 6 -2.22 -50.81 -7.01
CA PRO A 6 -0.86 -50.27 -7.01
C PRO A 6 -0.64 -49.34 -5.79
N PRO A 7 0.63 -49.17 -5.33
CA PRO A 7 0.91 -48.42 -4.12
C PRO A 7 0.77 -46.92 -4.34
N VAL A 8 0.11 -46.26 -3.39
CA VAL A 8 0.06 -44.80 -3.24
C VAL A 8 1.49 -44.32 -2.97
N ALA A 9 2.02 -43.50 -3.87
CA ALA A 9 3.30 -42.84 -3.68
C ALA A 9 3.20 -41.84 -2.50
N THR A 10 3.72 -42.25 -1.35
CA THR A 10 3.94 -41.37 -0.21
C THR A 10 4.99 -40.33 -0.61
N GLY A 11 4.56 -39.08 -0.76
CA GLY A 11 5.45 -37.96 -1.02
C GLY A 11 6.50 -37.87 0.09
N ALA A 12 7.74 -38.19 -0.24
CA ALA A 12 8.87 -38.05 0.66
C ALA A 12 8.93 -36.60 1.15
N ARG A 13 8.76 -36.39 2.47
CA ARG A 13 9.05 -35.13 3.14
C ARG A 13 10.51 -34.78 2.88
N ARG A 14 10.77 -33.89 1.91
CA ARG A 14 12.08 -33.26 1.74
C ARG A 14 12.43 -32.55 3.04
N ALA A 15 13.59 -32.89 3.62
CA ALA A 15 14.12 -32.20 4.79
C ALA A 15 14.18 -30.68 4.52
N PRO A 16 13.87 -29.83 5.51
CA PRO A 16 13.97 -28.38 5.35
C PRO A 16 15.38 -28.04 4.90
N ALA A 17 15.50 -27.19 3.87
CA ALA A 17 16.77 -26.74 3.34
C ALA A 17 17.61 -26.18 4.50
N ARG A 18 18.64 -26.92 4.93
CA ARG A 18 19.55 -26.47 5.97
C ARG A 18 20.27 -25.24 5.43
N TRP A 19 20.10 -24.11 6.10
CA TRP A 19 20.79 -22.83 5.83
C TRP A 19 22.30 -22.90 6.16
N THR A 20 22.94 -24.04 5.89
CA THR A 20 24.38 -24.29 6.12
C THR A 20 25.24 -23.84 4.94
N THR A 21 24.67 -23.18 3.93
CA THR A 21 25.43 -22.55 2.85
C THR A 21 26.02 -21.19 3.30
N PRO A 22 27.24 -20.82 2.86
CA PRO A 22 27.87 -19.53 3.19
C PRO A 22 26.98 -18.30 2.94
N ILE A 23 26.12 -18.36 1.91
CA ILE A 23 25.14 -17.32 1.57
C ILE A 23 24.12 -17.11 2.70
N GLY A 24 23.67 -18.22 3.31
CA GLY A 24 22.70 -18.18 4.40
C GLY A 24 23.26 -17.59 5.69
N ALA A 25 24.52 -17.92 6.00
CA ALA A 25 25.27 -17.33 7.11
C ALA A 25 25.51 -15.82 6.88
N ALA A 26 25.91 -15.42 5.67
CA ALA A 26 26.11 -14.02 5.32
C ALA A 26 24.83 -13.18 5.43
N LEU A 27 23.71 -13.68 4.90
CA LEU A 27 22.40 -13.03 5.02
C LEU A 27 21.97 -12.92 6.50
N SER A 28 22.14 -13.98 7.28
CA SER A 28 21.81 -13.99 8.70
C SER A 28 22.63 -12.97 9.50
N ALA A 29 23.93 -12.87 9.22
CA ALA A 29 24.82 -11.89 9.83
C ALA A 29 24.43 -10.46 9.43
N TYR A 30 24.12 -10.23 8.15
CA TYR A 30 23.61 -8.95 7.65
C TYR A 30 22.33 -8.54 8.38
N LEU A 31 21.32 -9.43 8.44
CA LEU A 31 20.05 -9.17 9.10
C LEU A 31 20.22 -8.93 10.61
N ALA A 32 21.13 -9.65 11.27
CA ALA A 32 21.44 -9.42 12.68
C ALA A 32 22.11 -8.07 12.93
N ARG A 33 23.00 -7.62 12.03
CA ARG A 33 23.60 -6.28 12.11
C ARG A 33 22.57 -5.19 11.83
N ARG A 34 21.72 -5.39 10.81
CA ARG A 34 20.67 -4.45 10.44
C ARG A 34 19.60 -4.33 11.53
N ALA A 35 19.19 -5.44 12.14
CA ALA A 35 18.28 -5.44 13.29
C ALA A 35 18.83 -4.62 14.47
N ARG A 36 20.13 -4.77 14.79
CA ARG A 36 20.80 -3.98 15.84
C ARG A 36 20.86 -2.49 15.51
N PHE A 37 21.12 -2.14 14.25
CA PHE A 37 21.03 -0.76 13.80
C PHE A 37 19.62 -0.22 14.01
N LEU A 38 18.60 -0.90 13.47
CA LEU A 38 17.21 -0.46 13.54
C LEU A 38 16.62 -0.42 14.96
N SER A 39 17.21 -1.14 15.94
CA SER A 39 16.77 -1.12 17.34
C SER A 39 17.28 0.07 18.14
N ALA A 40 18.32 0.78 17.67
CA ALA A 40 18.83 1.93 18.40
C ALA A 40 17.86 3.12 18.27
N THR A 41 17.29 3.52 19.40
CA THR A 41 16.28 4.59 19.50
C THR A 41 16.89 5.99 19.50
N SER A 42 18.14 6.14 19.92
CA SER A 42 18.90 7.40 19.90
C SER A 42 20.39 7.11 19.69
N SER A 43 20.93 7.60 18.59
CA SER A 43 22.36 7.56 18.30
C SER A 43 22.63 8.54 17.17
N ARG A 44 23.85 9.07 17.07
CA ARG A 44 24.29 9.89 15.92
C ARG A 44 24.06 9.24 14.56
N ALA A 45 23.99 7.90 14.51
CA ALA A 45 23.70 7.12 13.30
C ALA A 45 22.21 7.13 12.87
N HIS A 46 21.33 7.70 13.70
CA HIS A 46 19.89 7.83 13.48
C HIS A 46 19.44 9.29 13.36
N ASP A 47 20.36 10.25 13.29
CA ASP A 47 20.02 11.64 12.99
C ASP A 47 19.30 11.71 11.64
N ALA A 48 17.98 11.92 11.69
CA ALA A 48 17.13 11.88 10.52
C ALA A 48 17.43 13.04 9.57
N ARG A 49 17.75 14.22 10.12
CA ARG A 49 18.14 15.40 9.36
C ARG A 49 19.42 15.14 8.59
N ALA A 50 20.48 14.73 9.29
CA ALA A 50 21.77 14.45 8.66
C ALA A 50 21.67 13.34 7.61
N THR A 51 20.91 12.28 7.91
CA THR A 51 20.68 11.16 6.99
C THR A 51 19.95 11.63 5.72
N GLN A 52 18.88 12.42 5.85
CA GLN A 52 18.12 12.93 4.71
C GLN A 52 18.91 13.94 3.87
N LEU A 53 19.70 14.81 4.49
CA LEU A 53 20.63 15.69 3.77
C LEU A 53 21.66 14.89 2.98
N HIS A 54 22.19 13.80 3.56
CA HIS A 54 23.07 12.89 2.85
C HIS A 54 22.38 12.26 1.63
N GLN A 55 21.12 11.79 1.78
CA GLN A 55 20.35 11.26 0.65
C GLN A 55 20.16 12.31 -0.45
N LEU A 56 19.73 13.53 -0.11
CA LEU A 56 19.54 14.61 -1.07
C LEU A 56 20.84 14.92 -1.85
N ARG A 57 21.97 15.07 -1.14
CA ARG A 57 23.28 15.29 -1.77
C ARG A 57 23.66 14.14 -2.70
N ALA A 58 23.44 12.89 -2.29
CA ALA A 58 23.77 11.73 -3.10
C ALA A 58 22.92 11.67 -4.38
N LEU A 59 21.60 11.92 -4.27
CA LEU A 59 20.69 11.97 -5.40
C LEU A 59 21.08 13.07 -6.38
N MET A 60 21.29 14.30 -5.90
CA MET A 60 21.69 15.44 -6.72
C MET A 60 23.04 15.22 -7.43
N ARG A 61 24.02 14.60 -6.74
CA ARG A 61 25.32 14.25 -7.35
C ARG A 61 25.16 13.27 -8.50
N LEU A 62 24.39 12.20 -8.29
CA LEU A 62 24.15 11.20 -9.33
C LEU A 62 23.49 11.85 -10.55
N ALA A 63 22.50 12.71 -10.33
CA ALA A 63 21.72 13.32 -11.40
C ALA A 63 22.29 14.63 -11.97
N ALA A 64 23.46 15.10 -11.52
CA ALA A 64 23.98 16.43 -11.86
C ALA A 64 24.11 16.68 -13.38
N ASN A 65 24.41 15.62 -14.15
CA ASN A 65 24.58 15.70 -15.60
C ASN A 65 23.27 15.49 -16.40
N THR A 66 22.17 15.14 -15.74
CA THR A 66 20.87 14.98 -16.40
C THR A 66 20.32 16.32 -16.89
N GLU A 67 19.34 16.30 -17.79
CA GLU A 67 18.62 17.51 -18.23
C GLU A 67 18.07 18.29 -17.03
N VAL A 68 17.41 17.60 -16.09
CA VAL A 68 16.89 18.22 -14.86
C VAL A 68 18.03 18.76 -13.99
N GLY A 69 19.09 17.97 -13.77
CA GLY A 69 20.20 18.39 -12.91
C GLY A 69 20.98 19.59 -13.44
N ARG A 70 21.13 19.70 -14.77
CA ARG A 70 21.72 20.87 -15.43
C ARG A 70 20.80 22.08 -15.35
N ALA A 71 19.50 21.92 -15.64
CA ALA A 71 18.53 23.00 -15.57
C ALA A 71 18.39 23.58 -14.14
N ALA A 72 18.40 22.72 -13.13
CA ALA A 72 18.34 23.09 -11.72
C ALA A 72 19.71 23.43 -11.11
N ASN A 73 20.79 23.36 -11.90
CA ASN A 73 22.17 23.65 -11.50
C ASN A 73 22.63 22.92 -10.22
N PHE A 74 22.39 21.61 -10.16
CA PHE A 74 22.71 20.78 -9.00
C PHE A 74 24.18 20.88 -8.58
N THR A 75 25.11 20.96 -9.54
CA THR A 75 26.54 21.14 -9.26
C THR A 75 26.82 22.36 -8.39
N ARG A 76 26.16 23.50 -8.68
CA ARG A 76 26.30 24.72 -7.87
C ARG A 76 25.67 24.56 -6.49
N ALA A 77 24.50 23.93 -6.40
CA ALA A 77 23.81 23.72 -5.13
C ALA A 77 24.61 22.79 -4.20
N LEU A 78 25.27 21.76 -4.73
CA LEU A 78 26.08 20.80 -3.98
C LEU A 78 27.27 21.40 -3.23
N ASN A 79 27.78 22.56 -3.66
CA ASN A 79 28.90 23.27 -3.03
C ASN A 79 28.47 24.16 -1.85
N ARG A 80 27.17 24.19 -1.51
CA ARG A 80 26.63 25.02 -0.42
C ARG A 80 26.64 24.28 0.92
N SER A 81 26.46 25.06 2.00
CA SER A 81 26.15 24.52 3.34
C SER A 81 24.86 23.68 3.30
N ASP A 82 24.60 22.86 4.32
CA ASP A 82 23.40 22.00 4.34
C ASP A 82 22.10 22.81 4.34
N ALA A 83 22.03 23.91 5.12
CA ALA A 83 20.86 24.77 5.14
C ALA A 83 20.63 25.47 3.78
N ASP A 84 21.72 25.92 3.14
CA ASP A 84 21.66 26.59 1.85
C ASP A 84 21.42 25.62 0.68
N LEU A 85 21.78 24.34 0.83
CA LEU A 85 21.51 23.28 -0.13
C LEU A 85 20.02 23.04 -0.26
N VAL A 86 19.31 22.83 0.86
CA VAL A 86 17.87 22.55 0.86
C VAL A 86 17.10 23.73 0.29
N ARG A 87 17.46 24.96 0.68
CA ARG A 87 16.87 26.17 0.10
C ARG A 87 17.10 26.25 -1.41
N ALA A 88 18.35 26.12 -1.86
CA ALA A 88 18.67 26.14 -3.30
C ALA A 88 17.94 25.05 -4.09
N TYR A 89 17.77 23.87 -3.49
CA TYR A 89 17.05 22.76 -4.08
C TYR A 89 15.55 23.07 -4.25
N ARG A 90 14.91 23.60 -3.19
CA ARG A 90 13.50 24.01 -3.20
C ARG A 90 13.22 25.17 -4.15
N ASP A 91 14.16 26.11 -4.28
CA ASP A 91 14.06 27.23 -5.23
C ASP A 91 14.13 26.73 -6.69
N ALA A 92 15.00 25.76 -6.96
CA ALA A 92 15.25 25.26 -8.30
C ALA A 92 14.18 24.30 -8.83
N ILE A 93 13.50 23.57 -7.94
CA ILE A 93 12.48 22.59 -8.29
C ILE A 93 11.25 22.85 -7.43
N GLN A 94 10.11 23.13 -8.07
CA GLN A 94 8.82 23.24 -7.40
C GLN A 94 8.17 21.86 -7.21
N PRO A 95 7.39 21.64 -6.15
CA PRO A 95 6.69 20.39 -5.96
C PRO A 95 5.65 20.20 -7.06
N GLY A 96 5.48 18.97 -7.54
CA GLY A 96 4.56 18.68 -8.63
C GLY A 96 4.13 17.22 -8.66
N ASP A 97 2.92 16.97 -9.15
CA ASP A 97 2.42 15.61 -9.36
C ASP A 97 2.88 15.06 -10.72
N TYR A 98 2.37 13.88 -11.10
CA TYR A 98 2.73 13.21 -12.35
C TYR A 98 2.60 14.06 -13.60
N GLU A 99 1.61 14.96 -13.67
CA GLU A 99 1.35 15.73 -14.90
C GLU A 99 2.50 16.70 -15.22
N VAL A 100 3.15 17.25 -14.19
CA VAL A 100 4.35 18.10 -14.33
C VAL A 100 5.51 17.35 -14.98
N TRP A 101 5.60 16.04 -14.75
CA TRP A 101 6.69 15.20 -15.22
C TRP A 101 6.36 14.37 -16.47
N ARG A 102 5.07 14.28 -16.83
CA ARG A 102 4.54 13.40 -17.88
C ARG A 102 5.30 13.48 -19.19
N ALA A 103 5.60 14.70 -19.66
CA ALA A 103 6.31 14.90 -20.93
C ALA A 103 7.75 14.35 -20.88
N ARG A 104 8.45 14.49 -19.75
CA ARG A 104 9.81 13.96 -19.56
C ARG A 104 9.79 12.44 -19.45
N TYR A 105 8.86 11.90 -18.66
CA TYR A 105 8.69 10.45 -18.51
C TYR A 105 8.32 9.78 -19.83
N ARG A 106 7.45 10.38 -20.64
CA ARG A 106 7.13 9.89 -21.98
C ARG A 106 8.38 9.79 -22.86
N ARG A 107 9.25 10.81 -22.87
CA ARG A 107 10.51 10.75 -23.63
C ARG A 107 11.43 9.64 -23.15
N MET A 108 11.57 9.48 -21.84
CA MET A 108 12.40 8.41 -21.27
C MET A 108 11.85 7.01 -21.59
N ARG A 109 10.54 6.80 -21.49
CA ARG A 109 9.88 5.51 -21.72
C ARG A 109 9.75 5.16 -23.19
N GLU A 110 9.20 6.05 -24.01
CA GLU A 110 8.88 5.74 -25.41
C GLU A 110 10.10 5.81 -26.33
N LEU A 111 11.03 6.73 -26.04
CA LEU A 111 12.20 6.97 -26.89
C LEU A 111 13.50 6.39 -26.31
N ALA A 112 13.42 5.73 -25.15
CA ALA A 112 14.58 5.28 -24.38
C ALA A 112 15.61 6.41 -24.16
N GLN A 113 15.15 7.66 -24.04
CA GLN A 113 16.04 8.82 -23.96
C GLN A 113 16.83 8.80 -22.64
N PRO A 114 18.18 8.75 -22.69
CA PRO A 114 19.00 8.75 -21.48
C PRO A 114 19.08 10.14 -20.83
N ASP A 115 19.46 10.16 -19.55
CA ASP A 115 19.90 11.37 -18.84
C ASP A 115 18.86 12.50 -18.79
N VAL A 116 17.56 12.19 -18.80
CA VAL A 116 16.49 13.20 -18.70
C VAL A 116 16.25 13.61 -17.24
N THR A 117 15.61 12.74 -16.44
CA THR A 117 15.40 12.99 -15.00
C THR A 117 16.30 12.14 -14.09
N TRP A 118 16.90 11.09 -14.66
CA TRP A 118 17.82 10.19 -13.97
C TRP A 118 18.94 9.73 -14.93
N PRO A 119 20.16 9.41 -14.43
CA PRO A 119 21.27 9.02 -15.30
C PRO A 119 21.04 7.73 -16.09
N GLY A 120 21.52 7.73 -17.34
CA GLY A 120 21.39 6.64 -18.29
C GLY A 120 19.96 6.38 -18.74
N VAL A 121 19.74 5.22 -19.36
CA VAL A 121 18.42 4.77 -19.81
C VAL A 121 17.72 4.01 -18.67
N VAL A 122 16.50 4.45 -18.32
CA VAL A 122 15.63 3.73 -17.37
C VAL A 122 14.82 2.68 -18.15
N THR A 123 15.18 1.41 -17.98
CA THR A 123 14.62 0.30 -18.76
C THR A 123 13.32 -0.28 -18.20
N ASP A 124 12.97 0.02 -16.95
CA ASP A 124 11.82 -0.55 -16.26
C ASP A 124 10.86 0.55 -15.82
N TRP A 125 9.56 0.33 -16.03
CA TRP A 125 8.50 1.29 -15.73
C TRP A 125 7.33 0.59 -15.05
N ALA A 126 6.95 1.11 -13.88
CA ALA A 126 5.76 0.65 -13.17
C ALA A 126 4.53 1.38 -13.71
N GLN A 127 3.56 0.64 -14.24
CA GLN A 127 2.26 1.18 -14.61
C GLN A 127 1.37 1.25 -13.37
N THR A 128 0.70 2.38 -13.18
CA THR A 128 -0.25 2.57 -12.09
C THR A 128 -1.52 3.22 -12.63
N SER A 129 -2.68 2.85 -12.10
CA SER A 129 -3.91 3.58 -12.41
C SER A 129 -3.93 4.88 -11.62
N GLY A 130 -3.75 6.03 -12.27
CA GLY A 130 -4.03 7.32 -11.64
C GLY A 130 -5.52 7.41 -11.34
N THR A 131 -5.88 7.89 -10.14
CA THR A 131 -7.28 8.03 -9.74
C THR A 131 -7.99 9.24 -10.33
N THR A 132 -7.27 10.10 -11.07
CA THR A 132 -7.76 11.43 -11.47
C THR A 132 -7.42 11.84 -12.92
N GLY A 133 -6.70 11.04 -13.72
CA GLY A 133 -6.24 11.49 -15.05
C GLY A 133 -5.73 10.42 -16.02
N GLY A 134 -6.03 9.14 -15.80
CA GLY A 134 -5.55 8.02 -16.64
C GLY A 134 -4.33 7.32 -16.07
N GLU A 135 -3.69 6.48 -16.90
CA GLU A 135 -2.53 5.67 -16.50
C GLU A 135 -1.29 6.54 -16.23
N LYS A 136 -0.57 6.23 -15.15
CA LYS A 136 0.73 6.83 -14.82
C LYS A 136 1.82 5.78 -14.98
N TYR A 137 2.96 6.19 -15.54
CA TYR A 137 4.13 5.32 -15.69
C TYR A 137 5.27 5.86 -14.85
N ILE A 138 5.62 5.13 -13.79
CA ILE A 138 6.63 5.54 -12.81
C ILE A 138 7.98 4.90 -13.18
N PRO A 139 9.08 5.67 -13.27
CA PRO A 139 10.39 5.11 -13.61
C PRO A 139 10.90 4.18 -12.52
N VAL A 140 11.44 3.03 -12.91
CA VAL A 140 12.04 2.02 -12.02
C VAL A 140 13.52 1.88 -12.37
N SER A 141 14.37 2.68 -11.73
CA SER A 141 15.81 2.60 -11.98
C SER A 141 16.45 1.39 -11.27
N ARG A 142 17.66 1.01 -11.69
CA ARG A 142 18.48 0.02 -10.96
C ARG A 142 18.77 0.43 -9.51
N HIS A 143 18.86 1.74 -9.24
CA HIS A 143 19.06 2.24 -7.87
C HIS A 143 17.78 2.06 -7.04
N MET A 144 16.60 2.30 -7.63
CA MET A 144 15.32 2.06 -6.95
C MET A 144 15.11 0.57 -6.66
N MET A 145 15.49 -0.32 -7.58
CA MET A 145 15.47 -1.77 -7.31
C MET A 145 16.35 -2.17 -6.12
N ARG A 146 17.56 -1.59 -6.01
CA ARG A 146 18.45 -1.82 -4.86
C ARG A 146 17.90 -1.21 -3.57
N SER A 147 17.31 -0.03 -3.65
CA SER A 147 16.65 0.64 -2.51
C SER A 147 15.49 -0.22 -1.98
N ASN A 148 14.57 -0.63 -2.85
CA ASN A 148 13.43 -1.48 -2.49
C ASN A 148 13.89 -2.85 -1.95
N TYR A 149 14.97 -3.42 -2.49
CA TYR A 149 15.55 -4.65 -1.95
C TYR A 149 16.08 -4.46 -0.52
N ARG A 150 16.74 -3.35 -0.22
CA ARG A 150 17.18 -3.03 1.15
C ARG A 150 15.99 -2.85 2.10
N ALA A 151 14.93 -2.16 1.67
CA ALA A 151 13.71 -2.01 2.46
C ALA A 151 13.03 -3.36 2.71
N ALA A 152 13.01 -4.26 1.71
CA ALA A 152 12.52 -5.62 1.89
C ALA A 152 13.36 -6.43 2.89
N LEU A 153 14.66 -6.20 2.98
CA LEU A 153 15.50 -6.82 4.03
C LEU A 153 15.18 -6.27 5.42
N ASP A 154 14.76 -5.01 5.53
CA ASP A 154 14.34 -4.42 6.80
C ASP A 154 13.08 -5.10 7.35
N ILE A 155 12.16 -5.58 6.51
CA ILE A 155 11.02 -6.42 6.93
C ILE A 155 11.53 -7.64 7.72
N PHE A 156 12.54 -8.35 7.21
CA PHE A 156 13.09 -9.52 7.89
C PHE A 156 13.88 -9.16 9.14
N ALA A 157 14.55 -8.00 9.15
CA ALA A 157 15.23 -7.50 10.34
C ALA A 157 14.23 -7.15 11.46
N HIS A 158 13.12 -6.49 11.13
CA HIS A 158 12.03 -6.20 12.07
C HIS A 158 11.30 -7.47 12.51
N ALA A 159 11.00 -8.40 11.60
CA ALA A 159 10.44 -9.71 11.95
C ALA A 159 11.31 -10.42 13.01
N LYS A 160 12.64 -10.44 12.83
CA LYS A 160 13.56 -10.98 13.82
C LYS A 160 13.49 -10.23 15.15
N ARG A 161 13.39 -8.90 15.14
CA ARG A 161 13.19 -8.09 16.36
C ARG A 161 11.87 -8.41 17.06
N PHE A 162 10.83 -8.79 16.31
CA PHE A 162 9.52 -9.17 16.84
C PHE A 162 9.48 -10.62 17.34
N GLY A 163 10.59 -11.35 17.29
CA GLY A 163 10.70 -12.74 17.76
C GLY A 163 10.50 -13.79 16.67
N VAL A 164 10.35 -13.42 15.40
CA VAL A 164 10.20 -14.39 14.30
C VAL A 164 11.52 -15.15 14.10
N SER A 165 11.46 -16.47 14.23
CA SER A 165 12.57 -17.36 13.88
C SER A 165 12.71 -17.46 12.36
N LEU A 166 13.67 -16.71 11.81
CA LEU A 166 13.96 -16.74 10.36
C LEU A 166 14.28 -18.16 9.84
N PRO A 167 15.08 -19.01 10.52
CA PRO A 167 15.32 -20.37 10.05
C PRO A 167 14.04 -21.22 9.99
N GLN A 168 13.14 -21.07 10.96
CA GLN A 168 11.85 -21.75 10.93
C GLN A 168 10.97 -21.21 9.79
N MET A 169 10.88 -19.90 9.61
CA MET A 169 10.10 -19.28 8.54
C MET A 169 10.58 -19.74 7.15
N PHE A 170 11.89 -19.72 6.89
CA PHE A 170 12.48 -20.20 5.64
C PHE A 170 12.52 -21.73 5.51
N GLY A 171 12.10 -22.47 6.54
CA GLY A 171 11.92 -23.92 6.48
C GLY A 171 10.66 -24.36 5.72
N GLY A 172 9.80 -23.42 5.35
CA GLY A 172 8.60 -23.63 4.55
C GLY A 172 8.52 -22.67 3.37
N ARG A 173 7.30 -22.43 2.89
CA ARG A 173 7.04 -21.59 1.71
C ARG A 173 6.69 -20.15 2.11
N LEU A 174 7.23 -19.21 1.35
CA LEU A 174 6.96 -17.77 1.45
C LEU A 174 6.02 -17.38 0.32
N LEU A 175 4.77 -17.13 0.66
CA LEU A 175 3.72 -16.76 -0.28
C LEU A 175 3.71 -15.26 -0.51
N PHE A 176 3.93 -14.82 -1.75
CA PHE A 176 3.83 -13.42 -2.14
C PHE A 176 2.62 -13.22 -3.06
N LEU A 177 1.67 -12.41 -2.62
CA LEU A 177 0.53 -11.95 -3.40
C LEU A 177 0.91 -10.65 -4.11
N GLY A 178 1.51 -10.80 -5.29
CA GLY A 178 1.87 -9.69 -6.17
C GLY A 178 0.90 -9.52 -7.35
N GLY A 179 0.96 -8.34 -7.97
CA GLY A 179 0.38 -8.05 -9.29
C GLY A 179 0.94 -8.95 -10.40
N SER A 180 0.53 -8.70 -11.64
CA SER A 180 0.97 -9.52 -12.76
C SER A 180 2.48 -9.37 -12.99
N THR A 181 3.15 -10.48 -13.33
CA THR A 181 4.52 -10.44 -13.89
C THR A 181 4.52 -10.32 -15.41
N ASP A 182 3.34 -10.21 -16.03
CA ASP A 182 3.22 -9.85 -17.43
C ASP A 182 3.71 -8.41 -17.64
N VAL A 183 4.68 -8.26 -18.55
CA VAL A 183 5.42 -7.03 -18.77
C VAL A 183 5.45 -6.80 -20.27
N SER A 184 4.88 -5.68 -20.70
CA SER A 184 4.98 -5.22 -22.08
C SER A 184 6.39 -4.71 -22.37
N ILE A 185 6.91 -4.98 -23.57
CA ILE A 185 8.22 -4.51 -24.03
C ILE A 185 8.02 -3.75 -25.33
N ASN A 186 8.47 -2.51 -25.41
CA ASN A 186 8.41 -1.74 -26.66
C ASN A 186 9.62 -2.04 -27.58
N ASP A 187 9.61 -1.50 -28.80
CA ASP A 187 10.66 -1.69 -29.82
C ASP A 187 12.06 -1.24 -29.37
N ARG A 188 12.15 -0.50 -28.26
CA ARG A 188 13.40 -0.02 -27.66
C ARG A 188 13.86 -0.87 -26.48
N GLY A 189 13.17 -1.96 -26.17
CA GLY A 189 13.48 -2.85 -25.05
C GLY A 189 13.06 -2.31 -23.68
N ILE A 190 12.21 -1.28 -23.63
CA ILE A 190 11.70 -0.70 -22.39
C ILE A 190 10.53 -1.55 -21.89
N ARG A 191 10.64 -1.99 -20.65
CA ARG A 191 9.71 -2.87 -19.96
C ARG A 191 8.69 -2.07 -19.15
N THR A 192 7.40 -2.34 -19.34
CA THR A 192 6.31 -1.72 -18.57
C THR A 192 5.37 -2.77 -17.99
N GLY A 193 5.11 -2.72 -16.69
CA GLY A 193 4.16 -3.61 -16.00
C GLY A 193 3.95 -3.22 -14.53
N ASP A 194 3.38 -4.11 -13.71
CA ASP A 194 3.23 -3.86 -12.28
C ASP A 194 4.59 -3.83 -11.57
N LEU A 195 4.81 -2.91 -10.62
CA LEU A 195 6.07 -2.85 -9.86
C LEU A 195 6.35 -4.19 -9.16
N SER A 196 5.34 -4.79 -8.54
CA SER A 196 5.48 -6.09 -7.88
C SER A 196 5.87 -7.21 -8.86
N GLY A 197 5.44 -7.14 -10.13
CA GLY A 197 5.86 -8.07 -11.18
C GLY A 197 7.32 -7.89 -11.56
N LEU A 198 7.74 -6.63 -11.79
CA LEU A 198 9.14 -6.27 -12.08
C LEU A 198 10.10 -6.73 -10.98
N VAL A 199 9.71 -6.58 -9.71
CA VAL A 199 10.50 -7.00 -8.55
C VAL A 199 10.52 -8.53 -8.39
N THR A 200 9.41 -9.23 -8.65
CA THR A 200 9.33 -10.69 -8.54
C THR A 200 10.30 -11.39 -9.50
N GLY A 201 10.55 -10.83 -10.69
CA GLY A 201 11.57 -11.33 -11.63
C GLY A 201 13.02 -11.32 -11.07
N LEU A 202 13.26 -10.57 -9.98
CA LEU A 202 14.54 -10.51 -9.28
C LEU A 202 14.70 -11.59 -8.20
N ILE A 203 13.66 -12.37 -7.89
CA ILE A 203 13.76 -13.49 -6.94
C ILE A 203 14.61 -14.59 -7.58
N LYS A 204 15.91 -14.57 -7.29
CA LYS A 204 16.88 -15.56 -7.77
C LYS A 204 17.15 -16.64 -6.73
N TRP A 205 17.85 -17.68 -7.15
CA TRP A 205 18.39 -18.68 -6.23
C TRP A 205 19.27 -17.98 -5.18
N PRO A 206 19.17 -18.34 -3.88
CA PRO A 206 18.39 -19.44 -3.32
C PRO A 206 16.94 -19.08 -2.91
N LEU A 207 16.55 -17.81 -2.88
CA LEU A 207 15.21 -17.38 -2.42
C LEU A 207 14.08 -17.97 -3.28
N SER A 208 14.34 -18.19 -4.58
CA SER A 208 13.39 -18.85 -5.49
C SER A 208 12.98 -20.26 -5.04
N GLN A 209 13.76 -20.94 -4.19
CA GLN A 209 13.43 -22.28 -3.68
C GLN A 209 12.31 -22.28 -2.65
N VAL A 210 12.14 -21.17 -1.92
CA VAL A 210 11.12 -21.04 -0.86
C VAL A 210 9.95 -20.16 -1.30
N TYR A 211 10.10 -19.39 -2.37
CA TYR A 211 9.04 -18.60 -2.99
C TYR A 211 7.88 -19.46 -3.51
N THR A 212 6.65 -18.95 -3.37
CA THR A 212 5.40 -19.47 -3.95
C THR A 212 4.48 -18.26 -4.25
N PRO A 213 3.58 -18.28 -5.27
CA PRO A 213 2.98 -19.42 -5.97
C PRO A 213 3.79 -19.98 -7.15
N GLY A 214 4.94 -19.38 -7.47
CA GLY A 214 5.74 -19.74 -8.64
C GLY A 214 5.46 -18.86 -9.87
N PRO A 215 6.35 -18.89 -10.88
CA PRO A 215 6.31 -17.96 -12.00
C PRO A 215 5.04 -18.08 -12.85
N GLU A 216 4.56 -19.29 -13.13
CA GLU A 216 3.36 -19.53 -13.96
C GLU A 216 2.12 -18.85 -13.39
N VAL A 217 1.89 -19.00 -12.08
CA VAL A 217 0.75 -18.37 -11.41
C VAL A 217 0.98 -16.87 -11.23
N ALA A 218 2.22 -16.43 -11.03
CA ALA A 218 2.55 -15.01 -10.90
C ALA A 218 2.32 -14.21 -12.20
N LEU A 219 2.37 -14.86 -13.38
CA LEU A 219 2.14 -14.27 -14.70
C LEU A 219 0.66 -14.01 -15.01
N LEU A 220 -0.27 -14.61 -14.26
CA LEU A 220 -1.70 -14.41 -14.47
C LEU A 220 -2.08 -12.96 -14.14
N SER A 221 -2.65 -12.26 -15.13
CA SER A 221 -3.16 -10.89 -15.02
C SER A 221 -4.60 -10.84 -14.49
N HIS A 222 -5.44 -11.81 -14.87
CA HIS A 222 -6.82 -11.92 -14.39
C HIS A 222 -6.88 -12.45 -12.96
N TRP A 223 -7.31 -11.61 -12.02
CA TRP A 223 -7.20 -11.91 -10.58
C TRP A 223 -8.06 -13.07 -10.07
N PRO A 224 -9.33 -13.24 -10.47
CA PRO A 224 -10.12 -14.41 -10.07
C PRO A 224 -9.42 -15.73 -10.44
N THR A 225 -8.92 -15.82 -11.68
CA THR A 225 -8.16 -17.00 -12.15
C THR A 225 -6.85 -17.16 -11.38
N LYS A 226 -6.17 -16.06 -11.10
CA LYS A 226 -4.94 -16.06 -10.30
C LYS A 226 -5.17 -16.56 -8.88
N ILE A 227 -6.19 -16.05 -8.18
CA ILE A 227 -6.55 -16.46 -6.82
C ILE A 227 -6.90 -17.95 -6.80
N GLU A 228 -7.68 -18.42 -7.77
CA GLU A 228 -8.02 -19.84 -7.89
C GLU A 228 -6.77 -20.72 -8.04
N ALA A 229 -5.86 -20.34 -8.94
CA ALA A 229 -4.61 -21.05 -9.14
C ALA A 229 -3.69 -20.98 -7.91
N MET A 230 -3.57 -19.81 -7.28
CA MET A 230 -2.81 -19.63 -6.04
C MET A 230 -3.35 -20.50 -4.92
N ALA A 231 -4.67 -20.54 -4.72
CA ALA A 231 -5.31 -21.35 -3.69
C ALA A 231 -5.01 -22.83 -3.90
N LYS A 232 -5.17 -23.34 -5.13
CA LYS A 232 -4.86 -24.74 -5.47
C LYS A 232 -3.39 -25.10 -5.24
N VAL A 233 -2.46 -24.23 -5.64
CA VAL A 233 -1.01 -24.44 -5.52
C VAL A 233 -0.55 -24.37 -4.06
N THR A 234 -1.13 -23.48 -3.27
CA THR A 234 -0.69 -23.21 -1.87
C THR A 234 -1.38 -24.09 -0.83
N LEU A 235 -2.58 -24.61 -1.12
CA LEU A 235 -3.32 -25.49 -0.24
C LEU A 235 -2.51 -26.69 0.30
N PRO A 236 -1.73 -27.44 -0.52
CA PRO A 236 -0.93 -28.56 -0.01
C PRO A 236 0.44 -28.13 0.55
N GLN A 237 0.77 -26.84 0.58
CA GLN A 237 2.09 -26.34 0.96
C GLN A 237 2.14 -25.93 2.43
N ASP A 238 3.31 -26.11 3.05
CA ASP A 238 3.61 -25.57 4.37
C ASP A 238 3.95 -24.07 4.28
N ILE A 239 2.91 -23.23 4.20
CA ILE A 239 3.03 -21.78 4.15
C ILE A 239 3.42 -21.24 5.53
N ARG A 240 4.55 -20.52 5.61
CA ARG A 240 5.07 -19.97 6.88
C ARG A 240 5.12 -18.44 6.92
N PHE A 241 5.02 -17.82 5.75
CA PHE A 241 5.07 -16.37 5.55
C PHE A 241 4.11 -16.00 4.43
N ILE A 242 3.38 -14.90 4.62
CA ILE A 242 2.51 -14.33 3.59
C ILE A 242 2.82 -12.84 3.48
N SER A 243 3.01 -12.34 2.26
CA SER A 243 3.10 -10.91 1.97
C SER A 243 2.09 -10.52 0.91
N GLY A 244 1.27 -9.50 1.17
CA GLY A 244 0.24 -9.05 0.24
C GLY A 244 -0.63 -7.92 0.77
N MET A 245 -1.48 -7.38 -0.10
CA MET A 245 -2.55 -6.49 0.35
C MET A 245 -3.58 -7.27 1.17
N ALA A 246 -4.07 -6.67 2.25
CA ALA A 246 -5.00 -7.34 3.17
C ALA A 246 -6.29 -7.79 2.48
N SER A 247 -6.84 -6.98 1.58
CA SER A 247 -8.04 -7.28 0.79
C SER A 247 -7.88 -8.58 -0.02
N TRP A 248 -6.84 -8.67 -0.84
CA TRP A 248 -6.57 -9.84 -1.68
C TRP A 248 -6.13 -11.06 -0.88
N SER A 249 -5.39 -10.85 0.21
CA SER A 249 -5.01 -11.92 1.12
C SER A 249 -6.24 -12.59 1.71
N LEU A 250 -7.24 -11.80 2.12
CA LEU A 250 -8.47 -12.32 2.67
C LEU A 250 -9.31 -13.10 1.65
N VAL A 251 -9.38 -12.63 0.40
CA VAL A 251 -10.04 -13.39 -0.69
C VAL A 251 -9.34 -14.74 -0.91
N LEU A 252 -8.00 -14.74 -0.94
CA LEU A 252 -7.23 -15.99 -1.04
C LEU A 252 -7.48 -16.91 0.16
N PHE A 253 -7.52 -16.37 1.38
CA PHE A 253 -7.76 -17.13 2.61
C PHE A 253 -9.12 -17.82 2.56
N GLN A 254 -10.17 -17.09 2.20
CA GLN A 254 -11.51 -17.64 2.02
C GLN A 254 -11.51 -18.75 0.97
N ARG A 255 -10.84 -18.54 -0.16
CA ARG A 255 -10.79 -19.54 -1.22
C ARG A 255 -10.02 -20.81 -0.82
N VAL A 256 -8.91 -20.66 -0.11
CA VAL A 256 -8.16 -21.80 0.44
C VAL A 256 -9.02 -22.59 1.43
N LEU A 257 -9.77 -21.92 2.30
CA LEU A 257 -10.68 -22.57 3.25
C LEU A 257 -11.81 -23.33 2.55
N GLU A 258 -12.40 -22.76 1.51
CA GLU A 258 -13.40 -23.45 0.69
C GLU A 258 -12.86 -24.75 0.10
N LEU A 259 -11.69 -24.68 -0.56
CA LEU A 259 -11.05 -25.86 -1.15
C LEU A 259 -10.59 -26.87 -0.09
N ALA A 260 -10.16 -26.40 1.08
CA ALA A 260 -9.77 -27.25 2.19
C ALA A 260 -10.98 -28.01 2.76
N ARG A 261 -12.11 -27.32 2.99
CA ARG A 261 -13.36 -27.91 3.50
C ARG A 261 -14.00 -28.91 2.55
N GLN A 262 -13.83 -28.70 1.24
CA GLN A 262 -14.23 -29.69 0.23
C GLN A 262 -13.44 -31.00 0.35
N ARG A 263 -12.20 -30.96 0.86
CA ARG A 263 -11.36 -32.14 1.09
C ARG A 263 -11.56 -32.74 2.48
N ASP A 264 -11.72 -31.87 3.48
CA ASP A 264 -11.91 -32.24 4.88
C ASP A 264 -12.86 -31.24 5.56
N PRO A 265 -14.14 -31.63 5.78
CA PRO A 265 -15.13 -30.78 6.43
C PRO A 265 -14.80 -30.35 7.86
N SER A 266 -13.82 -31.00 8.53
CA SER A 266 -13.39 -30.61 9.88
C SER A 266 -12.55 -29.33 9.91
N ILE A 267 -12.06 -28.86 8.75
CA ILE A 267 -11.25 -27.63 8.65
C ILE A 267 -12.12 -26.40 8.88
N THR A 268 -11.83 -25.67 9.96
CA THR A 268 -12.60 -24.49 10.34
C THR A 268 -11.87 -23.20 10.02
N CYS A 269 -10.53 -23.20 10.06
CA CYS A 269 -9.71 -21.99 9.93
C CYS A 269 -8.37 -22.27 9.22
N LEU A 270 -7.65 -21.21 8.83
CA LEU A 270 -6.41 -21.39 8.07
C LEU A 270 -5.31 -22.02 8.91
N ARG A 271 -5.34 -21.89 10.23
CA ARG A 271 -4.37 -22.56 11.10
C ARG A 271 -4.44 -24.09 10.95
N ASP A 272 -5.60 -24.65 10.63
CA ASP A 272 -5.77 -26.08 10.36
C ASP A 272 -5.06 -26.49 9.06
N VAL A 273 -4.98 -25.57 8.08
CA VAL A 273 -4.37 -25.78 6.76
C VAL A 273 -2.86 -25.47 6.78
N TRP A 274 -2.48 -24.36 7.41
CA TRP A 274 -1.13 -23.81 7.47
C TRP A 274 -0.70 -23.62 8.94
N PRO A 275 -0.44 -24.70 9.68
CA PRO A 275 -0.18 -24.66 11.12
C PRO A 275 1.11 -23.93 11.51
N HIS A 276 2.05 -23.75 10.57
CA HIS A 276 3.31 -23.06 10.79
C HIS A 276 3.33 -21.62 10.23
N LEU A 277 2.19 -21.08 9.79
CA LEU A 277 2.08 -19.69 9.40
C LEU A 277 2.41 -18.78 10.60
N ASN A 278 3.53 -18.07 10.51
CA ASN A 278 4.05 -17.30 11.64
C ASN A 278 4.11 -15.80 11.38
N LEU A 279 4.19 -15.37 10.11
CA LEU A 279 4.30 -13.95 9.77
C LEU A 279 3.38 -13.58 8.60
N PHE A 280 2.55 -12.56 8.83
CA PHE A 280 1.77 -11.90 7.80
C PHE A 280 2.24 -10.45 7.61
N VAL A 281 2.86 -10.17 6.47
CA VAL A 281 3.28 -8.84 6.05
C VAL A 281 2.18 -8.23 5.20
N HIS A 282 1.63 -7.10 5.62
CA HIS A 282 0.55 -6.44 4.91
C HIS A 282 0.85 -4.97 4.65
N GLY A 283 0.26 -4.44 3.58
CA GLY A 283 0.41 -3.04 3.23
C GLY A 283 -0.49 -2.64 2.09
N GLY A 284 -0.28 -1.44 1.60
CA GLY A 284 -1.07 -0.87 0.50
C GLY A 284 -2.41 -0.32 0.98
N VAL A 285 -3.18 -1.03 1.79
CA VAL A 285 -4.46 -0.55 2.37
C VAL A 285 -4.35 -0.37 3.87
N ARG A 286 -5.18 0.54 4.43
CA ARG A 286 -5.40 0.57 5.87
C ARG A 286 -5.88 -0.80 6.33
N TYR A 287 -5.18 -1.38 7.29
CA TYR A 287 -5.43 -2.76 7.73
C TYR A 287 -6.64 -2.89 8.65
N GLN A 288 -6.94 -1.86 9.45
CA GLN A 288 -7.95 -1.91 10.51
C GLN A 288 -9.33 -2.46 10.08
N PRO A 289 -9.89 -2.13 8.89
CA PRO A 289 -11.15 -2.72 8.43
C PRO A 289 -11.10 -4.25 8.19
N PHE A 290 -9.91 -4.82 8.01
CA PHE A 290 -9.71 -6.24 7.72
C PHE A 290 -9.37 -7.07 8.96
N ASP A 291 -8.96 -6.44 10.07
CA ASP A 291 -8.39 -7.12 11.25
C ASP A 291 -9.29 -8.26 11.76
N ALA A 292 -10.56 -7.98 12.03
CA ALA A 292 -11.49 -8.98 12.55
C ALA A 292 -11.69 -10.16 11.58
N ARG A 293 -11.79 -9.89 10.27
CA ARG A 293 -12.01 -10.94 9.25
C ARG A 293 -10.76 -11.78 9.01
N VAL A 294 -9.57 -11.18 9.10
CA VAL A 294 -8.29 -11.91 9.00
C VAL A 294 -8.09 -12.81 10.21
N ARG A 295 -8.37 -12.32 11.42
CA ARG A 295 -8.35 -13.14 12.65
C ARG A 295 -9.33 -14.31 12.58
N GLU A 296 -10.56 -14.04 12.14
CA GLU A 296 -11.61 -15.05 11.96
C GLU A 296 -11.21 -16.09 10.91
N ALA A 297 -10.69 -15.67 9.76
CA ALA A 297 -10.20 -16.59 8.73
C ALA A 297 -9.01 -17.43 9.24
N TRP A 298 -8.11 -16.85 10.02
CA TRP A 298 -6.93 -17.55 10.50
C TRP A 298 -7.18 -18.51 11.66
N SER A 299 -7.99 -18.09 12.65
CA SER A 299 -8.19 -18.83 13.91
C SER A 299 -9.58 -19.40 14.12
N GLY A 300 -10.55 -19.03 13.29
CA GLY A 300 -11.98 -19.30 13.53
C GLY A 300 -12.63 -18.33 14.53
N THR A 301 -11.87 -17.37 15.08
CA THR A 301 -12.35 -16.41 16.09
C THR A 301 -11.85 -15.00 15.77
N THR A 302 -12.52 -13.97 16.29
CA THR A 302 -12.08 -12.57 16.14
C THR A 302 -11.04 -12.15 17.17
N HIS A 303 -10.78 -12.96 18.20
CA HIS A 303 -9.89 -12.61 19.32
C HIS A 303 -8.46 -13.11 19.13
N THR A 304 -8.28 -14.22 18.40
CA THR A 304 -6.95 -14.84 18.23
C THR A 304 -6.33 -14.44 16.90
N ASP A 305 -5.10 -13.96 16.97
CA ASP A 305 -4.39 -13.34 15.84
C ASP A 305 -3.21 -14.15 15.34
N ILE A 306 -2.85 -13.96 14.07
CA ILE A 306 -1.64 -14.52 13.47
C ILE A 306 -0.45 -14.14 14.38
N PRO A 307 0.49 -15.06 14.68
CA PRO A 307 1.48 -14.85 15.74
C PRO A 307 2.27 -13.56 15.59
N HIS A 308 2.62 -13.19 14.35
CA HIS A 308 3.24 -11.93 14.03
C HIS A 308 2.62 -11.29 12.80
N ARG A 309 2.45 -9.97 12.87
CA ARG A 309 2.14 -9.11 11.73
C ARG A 309 3.16 -8.01 11.60
N LEU A 310 3.30 -7.51 10.38
CA LEU A 310 4.19 -6.41 10.08
C LEU A 310 3.57 -5.57 8.96
N GLU A 311 3.27 -4.31 9.29
CA GLU A 311 2.73 -3.36 8.33
C GLU A 311 3.84 -2.65 7.53
N VAL A 312 3.63 -2.51 6.23
CA VAL A 312 4.55 -1.84 5.30
C VAL A 312 3.82 -0.78 4.47
N TYR A 313 4.53 0.29 4.15
CA TYR A 313 4.07 1.35 3.26
C TYR A 313 4.94 1.46 1.99
N PRO A 314 4.74 0.56 1.02
CA PRO A 314 5.30 0.69 -0.32
C PRO A 314 4.36 1.45 -1.25
N ALA A 315 4.94 2.25 -2.15
CA ALA A 315 4.28 2.83 -3.32
C ALA A 315 5.07 2.47 -4.59
N SER A 316 4.50 2.75 -5.76
CA SER A 316 5.24 2.54 -7.02
C SER A 316 6.45 3.47 -7.13
N GLU A 317 6.39 4.60 -6.44
CA GLU A 317 7.41 5.63 -6.33
C GLU A 317 8.55 5.29 -5.35
N GLY A 318 8.33 4.33 -4.43
CA GLY A 318 9.35 3.90 -3.48
C GLY A 318 8.78 3.24 -2.22
N PHE A 319 9.65 2.62 -1.43
CA PHE A 319 9.30 2.02 -0.14
C PHE A 319 9.48 3.05 0.99
N ILE A 320 8.35 3.54 1.54
CA ILE A 320 8.33 4.77 2.34
C ILE A 320 8.53 4.49 3.83
N ALA A 321 7.80 3.54 4.40
CA ALA A 321 7.84 3.26 5.84
C ALA A 321 7.55 1.79 6.17
N VAL A 322 7.92 1.38 7.39
CA VAL A 322 7.71 0.03 7.92
C VAL A 322 7.40 0.08 9.41
N GLN A 323 6.54 -0.83 9.88
CA GLN A 323 6.30 -0.99 11.32
C GLN A 323 7.58 -1.43 12.03
N ASP A 324 8.01 -0.67 13.05
CA ASP A 324 9.22 -0.97 13.80
C ASP A 324 8.98 -1.37 15.27
N THR A 325 7.73 -1.25 15.72
CA THR A 325 7.29 -1.57 17.09
C THR A 325 6.01 -2.40 17.04
N PRO A 326 5.94 -3.56 17.70
CA PRO A 326 4.72 -4.36 17.75
C PRO A 326 3.57 -3.57 18.40
N ASN A 327 2.36 -3.68 17.84
CA ASN A 327 1.14 -3.02 18.30
C ASN A 327 1.14 -1.48 18.24
N ASP A 328 2.20 -0.86 17.71
CA ASP A 328 2.21 0.57 17.37
C ASP A 328 1.57 0.75 15.98
N PRO A 329 0.55 1.61 15.82
CA PRO A 329 -0.02 1.93 14.51
C PRO A 329 0.91 2.77 13.64
N GLY A 330 1.92 3.43 14.22
CA GLY A 330 2.88 4.26 13.50
C GLY A 330 3.94 3.45 12.75
N LEU A 331 4.16 3.82 11.48
CA LEU A 331 5.18 3.24 10.61
C LEU A 331 6.42 4.13 10.61
N ARG A 332 7.59 3.54 10.93
CA ARG A 332 8.89 4.22 10.89
C ARG A 332 9.25 4.60 9.46
N LEU A 333 9.53 5.88 9.23
CA LEU A 333 10.00 6.39 7.94
C LEU A 333 11.37 5.82 7.57
N HIS A 334 11.53 5.37 6.31
CA HIS A 334 12.80 4.88 5.77
C HIS A 334 13.74 6.03 5.33
N THR A 335 14.42 6.65 6.30
CA THR A 335 15.28 7.82 6.02
C THR A 335 16.60 7.50 5.29
N ASP A 336 17.02 6.23 5.22
CA ASP A 336 18.33 5.81 4.69
C ASP A 336 18.27 5.01 3.37
N HIS A 337 17.15 5.11 2.64
CA HIS A 337 16.86 4.27 1.46
C HIS A 337 16.96 4.98 0.10
N GLN A 338 17.87 5.94 -0.07
CA GLN A 338 18.02 6.68 -1.34
C GLN A 338 16.73 7.38 -1.79
N ILE A 339 15.97 7.87 -0.80
CA ILE A 339 14.81 8.72 -0.97
C ILE A 339 14.95 9.87 0.02
N PHE A 340 14.73 11.08 -0.48
CA PHE A 340 14.60 12.29 0.32
C PHE A 340 13.12 12.66 0.42
N PHE A 341 12.64 12.88 1.63
CA PHE A 341 11.24 13.15 1.94
C PHE A 341 11.06 14.60 2.35
N GLU A 342 9.99 15.18 1.83
CA GLU A 342 9.43 16.43 2.30
C GLU A 342 7.94 16.24 2.59
N PHE A 343 7.39 17.10 3.44
CA PHE A 343 6.02 17.03 3.92
C PHE A 343 5.39 18.42 3.80
N ILE A 344 4.29 18.53 3.07
CA ILE A 344 3.56 19.79 2.89
C ILE A 344 2.27 19.71 3.71
N PRO A 345 1.97 20.66 4.62
CA PRO A 345 0.70 20.66 5.33
C PRO A 345 -0.48 20.60 4.37
N VAL A 346 -1.50 19.81 4.67
CA VAL A 346 -2.64 19.59 3.77
C VAL A 346 -3.34 20.91 3.42
N GLU A 347 -3.44 21.81 4.38
CA GLU A 347 -3.99 23.15 4.27
C GLU A 347 -3.18 24.07 3.34
N GLU A 348 -1.90 23.79 3.12
CA GLU A 348 -1.00 24.61 2.30
C GLU A 348 -0.78 24.05 0.89
N ILE A 349 -1.21 22.82 0.58
CA ILE A 349 -0.85 22.13 -0.68
C ILE A 349 -1.25 22.87 -1.95
N ASN A 350 -2.31 23.70 -1.87
CA ASN A 350 -2.82 24.49 -2.99
C ASN A 350 -2.23 25.91 -3.06
N ALA A 351 -1.36 26.28 -2.12
CA ALA A 351 -0.68 27.57 -2.15
C ALA A 351 0.27 27.64 -3.35
N PRO A 352 0.51 28.83 -3.95
CA PRO A 352 1.46 28.98 -5.06
C PRO A 352 2.90 28.56 -4.73
N SER A 353 3.27 28.67 -3.45
CA SER A 353 4.58 28.26 -2.92
C SER A 353 4.37 27.58 -1.57
N PRO A 354 3.93 26.31 -1.57
CA PRO A 354 3.58 25.61 -0.34
C PRO A 354 4.83 25.40 0.53
N ARG A 355 4.70 25.61 1.84
CA ARG A 355 5.80 25.31 2.76
C ARG A 355 6.00 23.80 2.85
N ALA A 356 7.24 23.38 2.72
CA ALA A 356 7.64 21.98 2.83
C ALA A 356 8.58 21.80 4.03
N PHE A 357 8.36 20.73 4.78
CA PHE A 357 9.08 20.36 5.99
C PHE A 357 9.87 19.08 5.73
N MET A 358 11.11 19.02 6.21
CA MET A 358 11.86 17.76 6.29
C MET A 358 11.31 16.88 7.42
N CYS A 359 11.70 15.61 7.44
CA CYS A 359 11.19 14.66 8.44
C CYS A 359 11.54 15.01 9.90
N ASP A 360 12.55 15.85 10.15
CA ASP A 360 12.90 16.37 11.49
C ASP A 360 12.11 17.64 11.86
N GLU A 361 11.40 18.24 10.91
CA GLU A 361 10.67 19.50 11.06
C GLU A 361 9.14 19.29 11.16
N VAL A 362 8.68 18.04 11.11
CA VAL A 362 7.25 17.69 11.16
C VAL A 362 6.70 17.75 12.58
N GLU A 363 5.41 18.04 12.70
CA GLU A 363 4.72 18.16 13.98
C GLU A 363 3.81 16.96 14.25
N LYS A 364 3.75 16.56 15.52
CA LYS A 364 2.88 15.46 15.96
C LYS A 364 1.40 15.86 15.78
N GLY A 365 0.61 14.97 15.20
CA GLY A 365 -0.83 15.17 14.96
C GLY A 365 -1.15 16.07 13.75
N GLN A 366 -0.15 16.71 13.15
CA GLN A 366 -0.35 17.49 11.92
C GLN A 366 -0.43 16.55 10.71
N ARG A 367 -1.33 16.88 9.78
CA ARG A 367 -1.53 16.15 8.53
C ARG A 367 -0.68 16.76 7.42
N TYR A 368 0.02 15.90 6.68
CA TYR A 368 0.90 16.30 5.59
C TYR A 368 0.67 15.47 4.33
N VAL A 369 0.78 16.11 3.18
CA VAL A 369 0.96 15.46 1.88
C VAL A 369 2.43 15.06 1.72
N VAL A 370 2.67 13.81 1.35
CA VAL A 370 4.02 13.28 1.17
C VAL A 370 4.59 13.73 -0.18
N VAL A 371 5.81 14.28 -0.14
CA VAL A 371 6.60 14.70 -1.30
C VAL A 371 7.92 13.94 -1.29
N MET A 372 8.30 13.38 -2.44
CA MET A 372 9.45 12.47 -2.54
C MET A 372 10.42 12.90 -3.64
N THR A 373 11.70 12.79 -3.32
CA THR A 373 12.79 12.83 -4.28
C THR A 373 13.51 11.49 -4.27
N THR A 374 13.49 10.78 -5.39
CA THR A 374 13.80 9.35 -5.41
C THR A 374 14.99 9.03 -6.28
N CYS A 375 15.61 7.88 -6.01
CA CYS A 375 16.66 7.31 -6.84
C CYS A 375 16.19 6.77 -8.20
N ALA A 376 15.04 7.22 -8.71
CA ALA A 376 14.58 6.98 -10.07
C ALA A 376 14.26 8.27 -10.85
N GLY A 377 14.64 9.43 -10.33
CA GLY A 377 14.48 10.72 -11.02
C GLY A 377 13.09 11.33 -10.88
N MET A 378 12.36 10.98 -9.82
CA MET A 378 11.26 11.80 -9.32
C MET A 378 11.85 12.88 -8.42
N TRP A 379 11.61 14.15 -8.71
CA TRP A 379 12.14 15.29 -7.96
C TRP A 379 11.00 16.09 -7.38
N ARG A 380 10.97 16.27 -6.05
CA ARG A 380 9.83 16.87 -5.31
C ARG A 380 8.46 16.40 -5.82
N TYR A 381 8.33 15.10 -6.03
CA TYR A 381 7.13 14.49 -6.59
C TYR A 381 6.07 14.29 -5.51
N ILE A 382 4.87 14.84 -5.74
CA ILE A 382 3.71 14.67 -4.87
C ILE A 382 3.08 13.30 -5.15
N ILE A 383 3.28 12.33 -4.25
CA ILE A 383 2.68 10.98 -4.40
C ILE A 383 1.17 11.00 -4.19
N GLY A 384 0.73 11.95 -3.37
CA GLY A 384 -0.65 12.27 -3.13
C GLY A 384 -1.32 11.53 -1.97
N ASP A 385 -0.55 10.73 -1.23
CA ASP A 385 -0.96 10.19 0.05
C ASP A 385 -0.83 11.26 1.15
N VAL A 386 -1.76 11.24 2.11
CA VAL A 386 -1.75 12.08 3.31
C VAL A 386 -1.35 11.22 4.49
N VAL A 387 -0.43 11.72 5.29
CA VAL A 387 0.07 11.08 6.50
C VAL A 387 -0.10 11.98 7.70
N GLU A 388 -0.19 11.39 8.88
CA GLU A 388 -0.16 12.07 10.17
C GLU A 388 0.94 11.44 11.02
N PHE A 389 1.66 12.26 11.80
CA PHE A 389 2.76 11.78 12.62
C PHE A 389 2.32 11.53 14.05
N ASP A 390 2.41 10.27 14.48
CA ASP A 390 2.06 9.86 15.85
C ASP A 390 3.24 10.04 16.81
N THR A 391 4.45 9.84 16.29
CA THR A 391 5.70 9.94 17.05
C THR A 391 6.73 10.73 16.26
N VAL A 392 7.18 11.85 16.84
CA VAL A 392 8.29 12.66 16.31
C VAL A 392 9.38 12.69 17.38
N PRO A 393 10.39 11.80 17.32
CA PRO A 393 11.46 11.80 18.29
C PRO A 393 12.41 12.99 18.05
N PRO A 394 13.06 13.55 19.09
CA PRO A 394 14.01 14.66 18.92
C PRO A 394 15.18 14.31 17.99
N GLU A 395 15.63 13.06 18.06
CA GLU A 395 16.60 12.45 17.16
C GLU A 395 16.00 11.13 16.66
N GLY A 396 16.08 10.85 15.36
CA GLY A 396 15.52 9.62 14.80
C GLY A 396 14.46 9.86 13.74
N PRO A 397 14.12 8.82 12.97
CA PRO A 397 13.04 8.92 12.00
C PRO A 397 11.68 8.98 12.72
N PRO A 398 10.76 9.83 12.24
CA PRO A 398 9.41 9.89 12.77
C PRO A 398 8.60 8.64 12.38
N ARG A 399 7.49 8.42 13.08
CA ARG A 399 6.51 7.37 12.78
C ARG A 399 5.21 8.00 12.31
N LEU A 400 4.71 7.48 11.19
CA LEU A 400 3.57 8.04 10.49
C LEU A 400 2.49 6.99 10.27
N ARG A 401 1.25 7.45 10.16
CA ARG A 401 0.09 6.66 9.73
C ARG A 401 -0.46 7.24 8.44
N ILE A 402 -0.91 6.37 7.53
CA ILE A 402 -1.58 6.80 6.31
C ILE A 402 -3.03 7.13 6.67
N VAL A 403 -3.46 8.36 6.41
CA VAL A 403 -4.80 8.86 6.77
C VAL A 403 -5.72 9.04 5.56
N GLY A 404 -5.15 9.03 4.35
CA GLY A 404 -5.93 9.08 3.12
C GLY A 404 -5.10 9.53 1.93
N ARG A 405 -5.76 10.13 0.95
CA ARG A 405 -5.12 10.82 -0.18
C ARG A 405 -5.63 12.24 -0.31
N HIS A 406 -4.75 13.16 -0.67
CA HIS A 406 -5.08 14.58 -0.76
C HIS A 406 -6.04 14.91 -1.92
N LYS A 407 -6.26 13.98 -2.86
CA LYS A 407 -7.32 14.08 -3.90
C LYS A 407 -8.56 13.21 -3.60
N HIS A 408 -8.55 12.44 -2.51
CA HIS A 408 -9.69 11.62 -2.05
C HIS A 408 -10.19 12.17 -0.72
N PHE A 409 -10.85 13.31 -0.83
CA PHE A 409 -11.60 13.97 0.20
C PHE A 409 -12.90 14.47 -0.44
N ILE A 410 -13.94 14.64 0.35
CA ILE A 410 -15.18 15.27 -0.04
C ILE A 410 -15.18 16.67 0.57
N ASN A 411 -15.15 17.68 -0.28
CA ASN A 411 -15.24 19.07 0.11
C ASN A 411 -16.00 19.86 -0.96
N ALA A 412 -17.24 19.44 -1.21
CA ALA A 412 -18.10 20.10 -2.19
C ALA A 412 -18.79 21.34 -1.59
N PHE A 413 -18.97 21.36 -0.28
CA PHE A 413 -19.76 22.34 0.48
C PHE A 413 -19.00 22.97 1.66
N GLY A 414 -17.71 22.65 1.83
CA GLY A 414 -16.88 23.12 2.95
C GLY A 414 -16.84 22.15 4.13
N GLU A 415 -17.12 20.87 3.92
CA GLU A 415 -17.23 19.79 4.92
C GLU A 415 -15.91 19.07 5.19
N ASN A 416 -14.89 19.26 4.34
CA ASN A 416 -13.52 18.76 4.51
C ASN A 416 -13.41 17.28 4.92
N LEU A 417 -14.33 16.44 4.44
CA LEU A 417 -14.41 15.03 4.80
C LEU A 417 -13.27 14.24 4.18
N ILE A 418 -12.43 13.62 4.98
CA ILE A 418 -11.43 12.67 4.48
C ILE A 418 -11.93 11.22 4.58
N VAL A 419 -11.34 10.34 3.77
CA VAL A 419 -11.64 8.90 3.79
C VAL A 419 -11.67 8.33 5.21
N GLU A 420 -10.67 8.66 6.03
CA GLU A 420 -10.58 8.14 7.39
C GLU A 420 -11.81 8.49 8.25
N GLU A 421 -12.37 9.69 8.10
CA GLU A 421 -13.50 10.13 8.92
C GLU A 421 -14.77 9.38 8.54
N ILE A 422 -14.95 9.15 7.24
CA ILE A 422 -16.02 8.32 6.69
C ILE A 422 -15.86 6.86 7.13
N GLU A 423 -14.65 6.30 7.05
CA GLU A 423 -14.34 4.94 7.53
C GLU A 423 -14.62 4.79 9.04
N ARG A 424 -14.18 5.75 9.86
CA ARG A 424 -14.46 5.73 11.31
C ARG A 424 -15.96 5.81 11.58
N ALA A 425 -16.70 6.64 10.85
CA ALA A 425 -18.15 6.72 11.00
C ALA A 425 -18.85 5.41 10.61
N VAL A 426 -18.42 4.75 9.52
CA VAL A 426 -18.93 3.42 9.13
C VAL A 426 -18.63 2.39 10.22
N VAL A 427 -17.39 2.32 10.73
CA VAL A 427 -17.00 1.36 11.77
C VAL A 427 -17.77 1.58 13.07
N ALA A 428 -17.88 2.83 13.53
CA ALA A 428 -18.66 3.18 14.72
C ALA A 428 -20.14 2.78 14.57
N THR A 429 -20.68 2.95 13.37
CA THR A 429 -22.07 2.56 13.05
C THR A 429 -22.26 1.05 13.06
N GLN A 430 -21.34 0.31 12.44
CA GLN A 430 -21.33 -1.16 12.44
C GLN A 430 -21.31 -1.72 13.87
N GLN A 431 -20.44 -1.16 14.72
CA GLN A 431 -20.33 -1.56 16.13
C GLN A 431 -21.60 -1.24 16.91
N SER A 432 -22.13 -0.02 16.77
CA SER A 432 -23.33 0.42 17.49
C SER A 432 -24.58 -0.38 17.12
N LEU A 433 -24.70 -0.82 15.86
CA LEU A 433 -25.87 -1.54 15.37
C LEU A 433 -25.67 -3.06 15.33
N ASN A 434 -24.48 -3.54 15.68
CA ASN A 434 -24.07 -4.94 15.53
C ASN A 434 -24.36 -5.51 14.13
N ILE A 435 -24.02 -4.73 13.09
CA ILE A 435 -24.18 -5.13 11.70
C ILE A 435 -22.83 -5.21 11.00
N ARG A 436 -22.79 -5.97 9.90
CA ARG A 436 -21.62 -6.08 9.02
C ARG A 436 -21.98 -5.52 7.65
N THR A 437 -21.13 -4.65 7.11
CA THR A 437 -21.21 -4.20 5.71
C THR A 437 -19.94 -4.61 4.97
N GLY A 438 -19.99 -4.64 3.64
CA GLY A 438 -18.82 -4.89 2.81
C GLY A 438 -18.10 -3.61 2.41
N GLU A 439 -17.64 -3.57 1.16
CA GLU A 439 -17.01 -2.40 0.56
C GLU A 439 -17.97 -1.20 0.47
N PHE A 440 -17.44 0.01 0.51
CA PHE A 440 -18.21 1.23 0.32
C PHE A 440 -17.42 2.30 -0.45
N THR A 441 -18.16 3.26 -1.02
CA THR A 441 -17.66 4.53 -1.55
C THR A 441 -18.65 5.65 -1.23
N ALA A 442 -18.16 6.88 -1.11
CA ALA A 442 -18.98 8.05 -0.84
C ALA A 442 -18.73 9.17 -1.86
N ALA A 443 -19.75 9.96 -2.16
CA ALA A 443 -19.63 11.15 -2.99
C ALA A 443 -20.61 12.25 -2.56
N PRO A 444 -20.35 13.52 -2.89
CA PRO A 444 -21.31 14.59 -2.72
C PRO A 444 -22.59 14.33 -3.51
N VAL A 445 -23.72 14.73 -2.94
CA VAL A 445 -24.97 14.93 -3.64
C VAL A 445 -25.05 16.42 -3.99
N TYR A 446 -24.93 16.75 -5.27
CA TYR A 446 -25.06 18.13 -5.74
C TYR A 446 -26.55 18.54 -5.77
N PRO A 447 -26.86 19.79 -5.37
CA PRO A 447 -28.23 20.27 -5.33
C PRO A 447 -28.84 20.36 -6.72
N ALA A 448 -30.11 19.97 -6.85
CA ALA A 448 -30.91 20.05 -8.06
C ALA A 448 -32.38 20.33 -7.69
N PRO A 449 -33.27 20.73 -8.63
CA PRO A 449 -34.69 20.91 -8.31
C PRO A 449 -35.27 19.68 -7.61
N GLY A 450 -35.73 19.84 -6.37
CA GLY A 450 -36.27 18.74 -5.54
C GLY A 450 -35.22 17.85 -4.82
N ARG A 451 -33.93 18.14 -4.93
CA ARG A 451 -32.84 17.38 -4.28
C ARG A 451 -31.88 18.32 -3.54
N ALA A 452 -31.82 18.20 -2.22
CA ALA A 452 -30.91 18.97 -1.39
C ALA A 452 -29.44 18.54 -1.59
N ALA A 453 -28.52 19.46 -1.33
CA ALA A 453 -27.10 19.13 -1.21
C ALA A 453 -26.89 18.13 -0.06
N GLY A 454 -25.94 17.21 -0.19
CA GLY A 454 -25.73 16.20 0.86
C GLY A 454 -24.59 15.26 0.57
N LEU A 455 -24.58 14.13 1.27
CA LEU A 455 -23.61 13.06 1.12
C LEU A 455 -24.35 11.79 0.70
N GLU A 456 -23.79 11.02 -0.23
CA GLU A 456 -24.28 9.68 -0.55
C GLU A 456 -23.20 8.65 -0.22
N LEU A 457 -23.59 7.60 0.51
CA LEU A 457 -22.76 6.44 0.81
C LEU A 457 -23.33 5.22 0.09
N VAL A 458 -22.62 4.74 -0.93
CA VAL A 458 -22.91 3.44 -1.55
C VAL A 458 -22.17 2.37 -0.76
N VAL A 459 -22.89 1.37 -0.27
CA VAL A 459 -22.34 0.37 0.64
C VAL A 459 -22.84 -1.03 0.31
N GLU A 460 -21.92 -2.00 0.27
CA GLU A 460 -22.27 -3.41 0.18
C GLU A 460 -23.03 -3.84 1.43
N TRP A 461 -24.25 -4.27 1.18
CA TRP A 461 -25.23 -4.51 2.21
C TRP A 461 -25.65 -5.98 2.17
N LYS A 462 -25.63 -6.61 3.34
CA LYS A 462 -26.28 -7.90 3.55
C LYS A 462 -27.59 -7.64 4.32
N PRO A 463 -28.76 -7.75 3.67
CA PRO A 463 -30.04 -7.49 4.33
C PRO A 463 -30.26 -8.49 5.48
N ASN A 464 -30.56 -7.98 6.68
CA ASN A 464 -31.02 -8.82 7.81
C ASN A 464 -32.44 -8.43 8.29
N ALA A 465 -32.87 -7.17 8.19
CA ALA A 465 -34.24 -6.71 8.49
C ALA A 465 -34.61 -5.40 7.75
N PRO A 466 -35.91 -5.08 7.54
CA PRO A 466 -36.36 -3.95 6.72
C PRO A 466 -35.91 -2.56 7.21
N ASP A 467 -35.89 -2.33 8.53
CA ASP A 467 -35.65 -1.00 9.09
C ASP A 467 -34.17 -0.68 9.36
N GLN A 468 -33.27 -1.64 9.17
CA GLN A 468 -31.85 -1.46 9.52
C GLN A 468 -31.14 -0.40 8.68
N LEU A 469 -31.53 -0.21 7.42
CA LEU A 469 -30.89 0.76 6.55
C LEU A 469 -31.15 2.20 7.01
N ALA A 470 -32.39 2.49 7.45
CA ALA A 470 -32.74 3.80 8.00
C ALA A 470 -32.05 4.07 9.35
N HIS A 471 -31.90 3.03 10.19
CA HIS A 471 -31.11 3.12 11.43
C HIS A 471 -29.63 3.37 11.12
N PHE A 472 -29.07 2.66 10.15
CA PHE A 472 -27.70 2.86 9.70
C PHE A 472 -27.48 4.29 9.22
N ALA A 473 -28.38 4.83 8.40
CA ALA A 473 -28.29 6.21 7.92
C ALA A 473 -28.20 7.22 9.08
N ARG A 474 -29.09 7.09 10.08
CA ARG A 474 -29.12 7.99 11.25
C ARG A 474 -27.87 7.84 12.13
N THR A 475 -27.45 6.61 12.40
CA THR A 475 -26.29 6.33 13.23
C THR A 475 -24.99 6.75 12.53
N PHE A 476 -24.89 6.55 11.22
CA PHE A 476 -23.77 7.02 10.40
C PHE A 476 -23.68 8.54 10.40
N ASP A 477 -24.79 9.25 10.19
CA ASP A 477 -24.81 10.72 10.25
C ASP A 477 -24.36 11.22 11.64
N THR A 478 -24.88 10.60 12.71
CA THR A 478 -24.52 10.96 14.09
C THR A 478 -23.04 10.72 14.37
N ALA A 479 -22.49 9.58 13.94
CA ALA A 479 -21.08 9.27 14.09
C ALA A 479 -20.20 10.24 13.27
N LEU A 480 -20.59 10.55 12.03
CA LEU A 480 -19.82 11.46 11.19
C LEU A 480 -19.82 12.89 11.73
N ARG A 481 -20.94 13.35 12.28
CA ARG A 481 -21.06 14.66 12.97
C ARG A 481 -20.23 14.73 14.24
N SER A 482 -20.05 13.64 14.98
CA SER A 482 -19.18 13.64 16.16
C SER A 482 -17.69 13.60 15.80
N ILE A 483 -17.37 13.07 14.61
CA ILE A 483 -15.99 12.93 14.11
C ILE A 483 -15.49 14.19 13.41
N ASN A 484 -16.33 14.84 12.59
CA ASN A 484 -15.93 15.97 11.76
C ASN A 484 -16.78 17.22 12.09
N VAL A 485 -16.10 18.26 12.59
CA VAL A 485 -16.70 19.52 13.05
C VAL A 485 -17.29 20.33 11.89
N ASP A 486 -16.63 20.33 10.73
CA ASP A 486 -17.08 21.05 9.54
C ASP A 486 -18.36 20.42 8.98
N TYR A 487 -18.38 19.09 8.83
CA TYR A 487 -19.56 18.32 8.47
C TYR A 487 -20.71 18.55 9.45
N ASN A 488 -20.47 18.52 10.77
CA ASN A 488 -21.50 18.85 11.77
C ASN A 488 -22.06 20.26 11.60
N THR A 489 -21.19 21.23 11.32
CA THR A 489 -21.59 22.61 11.08
C THR A 489 -22.50 22.71 9.84
N LYS A 490 -22.15 22.04 8.75
CA LYS A 490 -22.96 22.01 7.51
C LYS A 490 -24.28 21.25 7.65
N ARG A 491 -24.32 20.23 8.50
CA ARG A 491 -25.53 19.44 8.84
C ARG A 491 -26.45 20.12 9.86
N THR A 492 -26.03 21.21 10.50
CA THR A 492 -26.84 21.88 11.53
C THR A 492 -28.08 22.54 10.90
N GLY A 493 -29.26 22.10 11.33
CA GLY A 493 -30.55 22.59 10.83
C GLY A 493 -30.86 22.19 9.38
N ASP A 494 -30.12 21.22 8.81
CA ASP A 494 -30.23 20.79 7.40
C ASP A 494 -30.06 21.93 6.36
N LEU A 495 -29.52 23.08 6.77
CA LEU A 495 -29.43 24.29 5.94
C LEU A 495 -28.30 24.23 4.90
N GLY A 496 -27.15 23.63 5.25
CA GLY A 496 -26.00 23.51 4.36
C GLY A 496 -25.93 22.18 3.62
N MET A 497 -26.32 21.09 4.30
CA MET A 497 -26.38 19.74 3.76
C MET A 497 -27.55 18.99 4.42
N GLY A 498 -28.32 18.26 3.62
CA GLY A 498 -29.31 17.30 4.10
C GLY A 498 -28.67 16.04 4.68
N ALA A 499 -29.50 15.16 5.25
CA ALA A 499 -29.07 13.87 5.79
C ALA A 499 -28.39 13.00 4.72
N PRO A 500 -27.41 12.15 5.10
CA PRO A 500 -26.72 11.30 4.15
C PRO A 500 -27.69 10.27 3.55
N THR A 501 -27.63 10.13 2.24
CA THR A 501 -28.32 9.07 1.51
C THR A 501 -27.51 7.80 1.59
N ILE A 502 -28.12 6.69 2.02
CA ILE A 502 -27.47 5.37 2.04
C ILE A 502 -28.04 4.54 0.89
N THR A 503 -27.17 4.19 -0.06
CA THR A 503 -27.52 3.40 -1.24
C THR A 503 -26.97 1.99 -1.07
N PRO A 504 -27.82 1.00 -0.74
CA PRO A 504 -27.38 -0.37 -0.54
C PRO A 504 -27.10 -1.03 -1.90
N VAL A 505 -25.98 -1.75 -2.00
CA VAL A 505 -25.68 -2.61 -3.14
C VAL A 505 -25.42 -4.04 -2.65
N PRO A 506 -25.62 -5.09 -3.49
CA PRO A 506 -25.35 -6.46 -3.08
C PRO A 506 -23.88 -6.67 -2.66
N MET A 507 -23.64 -7.63 -1.76
CA MET A 507 -22.27 -8.05 -1.44
C MET A 507 -21.54 -8.50 -2.72
N GLY A 508 -20.34 -7.97 -2.98
CA GLY A 508 -19.57 -8.21 -4.21
C GLY A 508 -19.83 -7.21 -5.33
N ALA A 509 -20.71 -6.21 -5.13
CA ALA A 509 -20.99 -5.16 -6.11
C ALA A 509 -19.75 -4.39 -6.55
N PHE A 510 -18.83 -4.09 -5.63
CA PHE A 510 -17.61 -3.36 -5.94
C PHE A 510 -16.64 -4.23 -6.73
N HIS A 511 -16.65 -5.54 -6.47
CA HIS A 511 -15.88 -6.51 -7.25
C HIS A 511 -16.36 -6.55 -8.70
N LYS A 512 -17.69 -6.66 -8.93
CA LYS A 512 -18.28 -6.62 -10.28
C LYS A 512 -17.94 -5.33 -11.03
N TRP A 513 -18.03 -4.19 -10.36
CA TRP A 513 -17.67 -2.90 -10.97
C TRP A 513 -16.18 -2.84 -11.36
N MET A 514 -15.29 -3.33 -10.50
CA MET A 514 -13.85 -3.42 -10.82
C MET A 514 -13.58 -4.37 -12.00
N GLU A 515 -14.35 -5.46 -12.14
CA GLU A 515 -14.32 -6.38 -13.28
C GLU A 515 -14.70 -5.66 -14.58
N HIS A 516 -15.86 -5.01 -14.60
CA HIS A 516 -16.40 -4.31 -15.77
C HIS A 516 -15.48 -3.17 -16.25
N THR A 517 -14.79 -2.50 -15.32
CA THR A 517 -13.87 -1.40 -15.65
C THR A 517 -12.46 -1.86 -16.02
N GLY A 518 -12.20 -3.17 -16.09
CA GLY A 518 -10.88 -3.73 -16.38
C GLY A 518 -9.83 -3.45 -15.30
N LYS A 519 -10.27 -3.02 -14.10
CA LYS A 519 -9.41 -2.68 -12.96
C LYS A 519 -9.36 -3.79 -11.91
N LEU A 520 -9.83 -4.99 -12.25
CA LEU A 520 -9.84 -6.15 -11.38
C LEU A 520 -8.43 -6.74 -11.25
N GLY A 521 -7.64 -6.16 -10.34
CA GLY A 521 -6.30 -6.65 -10.05
C GLY A 521 -5.28 -5.63 -9.58
N GLY A 522 -4.01 -6.04 -9.43
CA GLY A 522 -2.87 -5.16 -9.15
C GLY A 522 -3.02 -4.37 -7.83
N GLN A 523 -2.40 -3.19 -7.76
CA GLN A 523 -2.62 -2.21 -6.68
C GLN A 523 -3.90 -1.35 -6.89
N HIS A 524 -4.83 -1.75 -7.76
CA HIS A 524 -6.05 -0.99 -8.05
C HIS A 524 -7.07 -1.09 -6.91
N LYS A 525 -7.75 0.01 -6.61
CA LYS A 525 -8.74 0.10 -5.51
C LYS A 525 -9.89 1.02 -5.91
N CYS A 526 -11.11 0.70 -5.50
CA CYS A 526 -12.21 1.66 -5.49
C CYS A 526 -11.88 2.78 -4.47
N PRO A 527 -11.90 4.06 -4.87
CA PRO A 527 -11.79 5.16 -3.91
C PRO A 527 -12.94 5.10 -2.90
N ARG A 528 -12.62 5.19 -1.61
CA ARG A 528 -13.59 5.23 -0.51
C ARG A 528 -14.41 6.50 -0.47
N CYS A 529 -13.88 7.59 -1.01
CA CYS A 529 -14.63 8.79 -1.30
C CYS A 529 -13.98 9.59 -2.44
N ALA A 530 -14.78 10.41 -3.11
CA ALA A 530 -14.30 11.35 -4.11
C ALA A 530 -15.28 12.52 -4.25
N ASN A 531 -14.79 13.68 -4.71
CA ASN A 531 -15.67 14.79 -5.10
C ASN A 531 -16.47 14.49 -6.38
N THR A 532 -15.92 13.68 -7.29
CA THR A 532 -16.67 13.19 -8.46
C THR A 532 -17.65 12.08 -8.07
N ARG A 533 -18.77 11.99 -8.79
CA ARG A 533 -19.78 10.94 -8.64
C ARG A 533 -19.51 9.69 -9.50
N ASP A 534 -18.49 9.71 -10.36
CA ASP A 534 -18.18 8.62 -11.30
C ASP A 534 -18.07 7.24 -10.63
N PHE A 535 -17.52 7.18 -9.41
CA PHE A 535 -17.34 5.92 -8.68
C PHE A 535 -18.65 5.39 -8.08
N VAL A 536 -19.44 6.28 -7.47
CA VAL A 536 -20.77 5.96 -6.93
C VAL A 536 -21.69 5.49 -8.05
N GLU A 537 -21.73 6.25 -9.15
CA GLU A 537 -22.58 5.95 -10.31
C GLU A 537 -22.11 4.68 -11.02
N GLY A 538 -20.80 4.49 -11.18
CA GLY A 538 -20.23 3.28 -11.75
C GLY A 538 -20.59 2.01 -10.97
N VAL A 539 -20.47 2.03 -9.63
CA VAL A 539 -20.83 0.87 -8.80
C VAL A 539 -22.33 0.58 -8.87
N ILE A 540 -23.19 1.61 -8.85
CA ILE A 540 -24.64 1.44 -8.97
C ILE A 540 -25.00 0.85 -10.34
N ALA A 541 -24.44 1.39 -11.42
CA ALA A 541 -24.73 0.95 -12.79
C ALA A 541 -24.33 -0.52 -13.02
N ALA A 542 -23.14 -0.92 -12.56
CA ALA A 542 -22.63 -2.29 -12.73
C ALA A 542 -23.44 -3.38 -11.98
N ASN A 543 -24.45 -2.99 -11.19
CA ASN A 543 -25.32 -3.89 -10.43
C ASN A 543 -26.81 -3.73 -10.82
N SER A 544 -27.09 -2.90 -11.82
CA SER A 544 -28.44 -2.73 -12.40
C SER A 544 -28.66 -3.61 -13.64
N GLU A 545 -27.60 -4.30 -14.10
CA GLU A 545 -27.61 -5.37 -15.09
C GLU A 545 -27.58 -6.74 -14.38
#